data_AF-A0A838VPJ4-F1
#
_entry.id   AF-A0A838VPJ4-F1
#
_cell.length_a   1.000
_cell.length_b   1.000
_cell.length_c   1.000
_cell.angle_alpha   90.00
_cell.angle_beta   90.00
_cell.angle_gamma   90.00
#
_symmetry.space_group_name_H-M   'P 1'
#
loop_
_entity.id
_entity.type
_entity.pdbx_description
1 polymer ?
#
loop_
_entity_poly.entity_id
_entity_poly.type
_entity_poly.pdbx_seq_one_letter_code
_entity_poly.pdbx_strand_id
1 'polypeptide(L)'
;MTVSLFDPKFYAANNSDLAKAGLTTDAQLLSHFQQYGINEGRRFSPFFDYKVYSASNPDLAKAGLTTNKQLLEHAQTYGIKEARKLSAFLDLNYYLQLYPDLQKAFGNDGEKALQHLQTYGLQEGRVFSPVFDENYYRSLYPDLQQAGLNN
;
A
#
# COMPACT_ATOMS: atom_id res chain seq x y z
N MET A 1 10.61 7.63 -9.71
CA MET A 1 9.81 6.62 -10.45
C MET A 1 8.46 6.53 -9.75
N THR A 2 7.36 6.20 -10.44
CA THR A 2 6.08 5.96 -9.75
C THR A 2 6.07 4.53 -9.20
N VAL A 3 5.70 4.38 -7.92
CA VAL A 3 5.55 3.05 -7.33
C VAL A 3 4.13 2.57 -7.58
N SER A 4 3.97 1.40 -8.22
CA SER A 4 2.66 0.78 -8.38
C SER A 4 2.18 0.20 -7.05
N LEU A 5 0.99 0.60 -6.61
CA LEU A 5 0.34 0.02 -5.42
C LEU A 5 -0.66 -1.08 -5.78
N PHE A 6 -0.85 -1.37 -7.08
CA PHE A 6 -1.83 -2.35 -7.56
C PHE A 6 -1.39 -3.79 -7.30
N ASP A 7 -2.23 -4.55 -6.60
CA ASP A 7 -2.07 -5.99 -6.39
C ASP A 7 -3.23 -6.74 -7.07
N PRO A 8 -2.98 -7.44 -8.20
CA PRO A 8 -4.04 -8.12 -8.95
C PRO A 8 -4.72 -9.24 -8.15
N LYS A 9 -3.97 -9.96 -7.31
CA LYS A 9 -4.54 -11.05 -6.49
C LYS A 9 -5.46 -10.48 -5.42
N PHE A 10 -5.01 -9.46 -4.70
CA PHE A 10 -5.84 -8.76 -3.71
C PHE A 10 -7.07 -8.14 -4.38
N TYR A 11 -6.90 -7.53 -5.55
CA TYR A 11 -8.00 -6.91 -6.28
C TYR A 11 -9.04 -7.94 -6.71
N ALA A 12 -8.64 -9.09 -7.25
CA ALA A 12 -9.55 -10.18 -7.57
C ALA A 12 -10.26 -10.73 -6.32
N ALA A 13 -9.54 -10.95 -5.23
CA ALA A 13 -10.09 -11.51 -3.98
C ALA A 13 -11.14 -10.59 -3.33
N ASN A 14 -10.91 -9.26 -3.35
CA ASN A 14 -11.81 -8.29 -2.72
C ASN A 14 -12.91 -7.77 -3.65
N ASN A 15 -12.94 -8.19 -4.91
CA ASN A 15 -13.92 -7.78 -5.90
C ASN A 15 -14.47 -9.02 -6.64
N SER A 16 -15.21 -9.86 -5.91
CA SER A 16 -15.69 -11.16 -6.40
C SER A 16 -16.60 -11.10 -7.64
N ASP A 17 -17.15 -9.92 -7.96
CA ASP A 17 -17.90 -9.66 -9.17
C ASP A 17 -17.04 -9.72 -10.44
N LEU A 18 -15.74 -9.43 -10.34
CA LEU A 18 -14.81 -9.45 -11.49
C LEU A 18 -14.66 -10.87 -12.05
N ALA A 19 -14.61 -11.87 -11.18
CA ALA A 19 -14.57 -13.27 -11.60
C ALA A 19 -15.85 -13.68 -12.34
N LYS A 20 -17.02 -13.19 -11.89
CA LYS A 20 -18.30 -13.41 -12.57
C LYS A 20 -18.37 -12.69 -13.93
N ALA A 21 -17.66 -11.57 -14.07
CA ALA A 21 -17.49 -10.85 -15.32
C ALA A 21 -16.42 -11.46 -16.25
N GLY A 22 -15.80 -12.59 -15.88
CA GLY A 22 -14.78 -13.27 -16.68
C GLY A 22 -13.41 -12.60 -16.69
N LEU A 23 -13.16 -11.67 -15.75
CA LEU A 23 -11.85 -11.03 -15.58
C LEU A 23 -10.99 -11.89 -14.66
N THR A 24 -10.09 -12.68 -15.25
CA THR A 24 -9.29 -13.69 -14.52
C THR A 24 -7.79 -13.52 -14.67
N THR A 25 -7.35 -12.64 -15.58
CA THR A 25 -5.92 -12.35 -15.80
C THR A 25 -5.52 -11.01 -15.18
N ASP A 26 -4.26 -10.89 -14.76
CA ASP A 26 -3.70 -9.65 -14.21
C ASP A 26 -3.89 -8.45 -15.14
N ALA A 27 -3.75 -8.65 -16.45
CA ALA A 27 -3.94 -7.59 -17.44
C ALA A 27 -5.41 -7.12 -17.53
N GLN A 28 -6.37 -8.05 -17.47
CA GLN A 28 -7.80 -7.71 -17.42
C GLN A 28 -8.16 -6.97 -16.13
N LEU A 29 -7.62 -7.44 -15.00
CA LEU A 29 -7.84 -6.84 -13.70
C LEU A 29 -7.24 -5.42 -13.62
N LEU A 30 -6.02 -5.23 -14.14
CA LEU A 30 -5.39 -3.93 -14.21
C LEU A 30 -6.18 -2.97 -15.11
N SER A 31 -6.63 -3.43 -16.28
CA SER A 31 -7.45 -2.65 -17.20
C SER A 31 -8.75 -2.20 -16.53
N HIS A 32 -9.47 -3.13 -15.89
CA HIS A 32 -10.68 -2.81 -15.15
C HIS A 32 -10.41 -1.83 -13.99
N PHE A 33 -9.32 -2.03 -13.24
CA PHE A 33 -8.93 -1.13 -12.16
C PHE A 33 -8.71 0.30 -12.66
N GLN A 34 -7.93 0.46 -13.72
CA GLN A 34 -7.63 1.76 -14.30
C GLN A 34 -8.87 2.44 -14.90
N GLN A 35 -9.76 1.68 -15.54
CA GLN A 35 -10.94 2.21 -16.21
C GLN A 35 -12.09 2.53 -15.24
N TYR A 36 -12.30 1.68 -14.23
CA TYR A 36 -13.45 1.76 -13.33
C TYR A 36 -13.03 1.79 -11.85
N GLY A 37 -12.16 0.84 -11.45
CA GLY A 37 -11.88 0.58 -10.04
C GLY A 37 -11.36 1.77 -9.23
N ILE A 38 -10.53 2.63 -9.83
CA ILE A 38 -10.05 3.86 -9.19
C ILE A 38 -11.22 4.78 -8.84
N ASN A 39 -12.08 5.07 -9.81
CA ASN A 39 -13.21 6.00 -9.62
C ASN A 39 -14.26 5.40 -8.68
N GLU A 40 -14.47 4.09 -8.73
CA GLU A 40 -15.36 3.35 -7.83
C GLU A 40 -14.79 3.23 -6.40
N GLY A 41 -13.51 3.52 -6.19
CA GLY A 41 -12.86 3.40 -4.89
C GLY A 41 -12.68 1.96 -4.43
N ARG A 42 -12.58 1.02 -5.37
CA ARG A 42 -12.44 -0.41 -5.07
C ARG A 42 -11.15 -0.68 -4.29
N ARG A 43 -11.19 -1.66 -3.38
CA ARG A 43 -10.02 -2.13 -2.64
C ARG A 43 -9.12 -2.92 -3.61
N PHE A 44 -7.90 -2.43 -3.86
CA PHE A 44 -6.95 -3.01 -4.83
C PHE A 44 -5.57 -3.34 -4.27
N SER A 45 -5.34 -3.00 -2.99
CA SER A 45 -4.08 -3.22 -2.30
C SER A 45 -4.32 -3.29 -0.79
N PRO A 46 -3.59 -4.12 -0.04
CA PRO A 46 -3.58 -4.01 1.42
C PRO A 46 -2.86 -2.73 1.86
N PHE A 47 -1.94 -2.21 1.04
CA PHE A 47 -1.03 -1.13 1.40
C PHE A 47 -1.61 0.27 1.20
N PHE A 48 -2.73 0.39 0.49
CA PHE A 48 -3.37 1.68 0.22
C PHE A 48 -4.85 1.64 0.57
N ASP A 49 -5.34 2.69 1.23
CA ASP A 49 -6.75 2.91 1.47
C ASP A 49 -7.10 4.38 1.27
N TYR A 50 -8.04 4.67 0.35
CA TYR A 50 -8.44 6.05 0.03
C TYR A 50 -8.91 6.84 1.27
N LYS A 51 -9.70 6.20 2.15
CA LYS A 51 -10.28 6.86 3.33
C LYS A 51 -9.19 7.11 4.37
N VAL A 52 -8.31 6.13 4.60
CA VAL A 52 -7.18 6.33 5.53
C VAL A 52 -6.21 7.37 5.00
N TYR A 53 -5.87 7.31 3.71
CA TYR A 53 -4.93 8.23 3.10
C TYR A 53 -5.43 9.67 3.15
N SER A 54 -6.69 9.91 2.78
CA SER A 54 -7.29 11.25 2.87
C SER A 54 -7.42 11.74 4.32
N ALA A 55 -7.87 10.89 5.25
CA ALA A 55 -8.02 11.27 6.66
C ALA A 55 -6.68 11.57 7.36
N SER A 56 -5.63 10.83 7.00
CA SER A 56 -4.28 11.00 7.59
C SER A 56 -3.51 12.17 6.98
N ASN A 57 -3.97 12.72 5.86
CA ASN A 57 -3.29 13.75 5.07
C ASN A 57 -4.25 14.91 4.73
N PRO A 58 -4.71 15.68 5.74
CA PRO A 58 -5.71 16.73 5.54
C PRO A 58 -5.19 17.91 4.70
N ASP A 59 -3.88 18.02 4.47
CA ASP A 59 -3.27 18.97 3.56
C ASP A 59 -3.66 18.71 2.10
N LEU A 60 -3.91 17.46 1.70
CA LEU A 60 -4.31 17.12 0.33
C LEU A 60 -5.68 17.71 -0.02
N ALA A 61 -6.62 17.66 0.92
CA ALA A 61 -7.92 18.31 0.76
C ALA A 61 -7.79 19.83 0.62
N LYS A 62 -6.89 20.46 1.39
CA LYS A 62 -6.59 21.90 1.26
C LYS A 62 -5.95 22.25 -0.08
N ALA A 63 -5.18 21.33 -0.65
CA ALA A 63 -4.59 21.46 -1.99
C ALA A 63 -5.57 21.10 -3.13
N GLY A 64 -6.84 20.76 -2.82
CA GLY A 64 -7.87 20.45 -3.81
C GLY A 64 -7.87 19.00 -4.33
N LEU A 65 -7.06 18.11 -3.74
CA LEU A 65 -7.03 16.69 -4.09
C LEU A 65 -8.15 15.97 -3.34
N THR A 66 -9.26 15.74 -4.03
CA THR A 66 -10.50 15.22 -3.43
C THR A 66 -11.04 13.96 -4.12
N THR A 67 -10.52 13.62 -5.30
CA THR A 67 -10.92 12.41 -6.04
C THR A 67 -9.99 11.24 -5.74
N ASN A 68 -10.50 10.02 -5.87
CA ASN A 68 -9.70 8.81 -5.73
C ASN A 68 -8.49 8.80 -6.68
N LYS A 69 -8.68 9.22 -7.92
CA LYS A 69 -7.58 9.31 -8.91
C LYS A 69 -6.47 10.23 -8.41
N GLN A 70 -6.81 11.44 -7.97
CA GLN A 70 -5.83 12.41 -7.44
C GLN A 70 -5.12 11.87 -6.19
N LEU A 71 -5.85 11.25 -5.26
CA LEU A 71 -5.28 10.68 -4.05
C LEU A 71 -4.30 9.56 -4.37
N LEU A 72 -4.66 8.67 -5.31
CA LEU A 72 -3.78 7.59 -5.74
C LEU A 72 -2.53 8.13 -6.46
N GLU A 73 -2.70 9.04 -7.42
CA GLU A 73 -1.59 9.67 -8.13
C GLU A 73 -0.62 10.35 -7.16
N HIS A 74 -1.15 11.10 -6.19
CA HIS A 74 -0.33 11.72 -5.15
C HIS A 74 0.40 10.69 -4.30
N ALA A 75 -0.29 9.64 -3.85
CA ALA A 75 0.32 8.58 -3.04
C ALA A 75 1.51 7.91 -3.76
N GLN A 76 1.35 7.60 -5.04
CA GLN A 76 2.36 6.92 -5.86
C GLN A 76 3.52 7.83 -6.26
N THR A 77 3.28 9.14 -6.37
CA THR A 77 4.28 10.11 -6.83
C THR A 77 5.04 10.77 -5.69
N TYR A 78 4.34 11.07 -4.59
CA TYR A 78 4.88 11.83 -3.47
C TYR A 78 4.70 11.10 -2.14
N GLY A 79 3.53 10.51 -1.90
CA GLY A 79 3.17 9.97 -0.59
C GLY A 79 4.15 8.93 -0.05
N ILE A 80 4.61 8.00 -0.87
CA ILE A 80 5.61 7.01 -0.47
C ILE A 80 6.95 7.69 -0.15
N LYS A 81 7.43 8.58 -1.02
CA LYS A 81 8.69 9.29 -0.82
C LYS A 81 8.67 10.16 0.45
N GLU A 82 7.54 10.76 0.75
CA GLU A 82 7.29 11.57 1.96
C GLU A 82 7.01 10.70 3.21
N ALA A 83 7.13 9.37 3.09
CA ALA A 83 6.85 8.41 4.14
C ALA A 83 5.44 8.54 4.75
N ARG A 84 4.44 8.99 3.98
CA ARG A 84 3.07 9.17 4.49
C ARG A 84 2.43 7.84 4.87
N LYS A 85 1.44 7.92 5.77
CA LYS A 85 0.56 6.79 6.10
C LYS A 85 -0.37 6.49 4.92
N LEU A 86 -0.17 5.34 4.27
CA LEU A 86 -0.88 4.93 3.05
C LEU A 86 -2.15 4.13 3.35
N SER A 87 -2.15 3.40 4.46
CA SER A 87 -3.29 2.60 4.94
C SER A 87 -3.21 2.41 6.45
N ALA A 88 -4.19 1.72 7.03
CA ALA A 88 -4.09 1.27 8.41
C ALA A 88 -2.93 0.27 8.61
N PHE A 89 -2.55 -0.46 7.57
CA PHE A 89 -1.51 -1.48 7.64
C PHE A 89 -0.11 -0.93 7.38
N LEU A 90 0.02 0.13 6.57
CA LEU A 90 1.32 0.68 6.18
C LEU A 90 1.46 2.15 6.56
N ASP A 91 2.30 2.39 7.57
CA ASP A 91 2.65 3.71 8.09
C ASP A 91 4.18 3.88 8.06
N LEU A 92 4.69 4.38 6.93
CA LEU A 92 6.14 4.50 6.72
C LEU A 92 6.80 5.53 7.66
N ASN A 93 6.06 6.58 8.04
CA ASN A 93 6.53 7.57 9.00
C ASN A 93 6.68 6.94 10.39
N TYR A 94 5.67 6.18 10.82
CA TYR A 94 5.75 5.41 12.06
C TYR A 94 6.92 4.42 12.03
N TYR A 95 7.09 3.69 10.93
CA TYR A 95 8.18 2.73 10.77
C TYR A 95 9.55 3.39 10.91
N LEU A 96 9.77 4.52 10.25
CA LEU A 96 11.03 5.27 10.36
C LEU A 96 11.26 5.83 11.77
N GLN A 97 10.22 6.38 12.41
CA GLN A 97 10.31 6.93 13.76
C GLN A 97 10.54 5.85 14.84
N LEU A 98 9.98 4.66 14.65
CA LEU A 98 10.13 3.55 15.59
C LEU A 98 11.55 2.97 15.58
N TYR A 99 12.26 3.06 14.45
CA TYR A 99 13.55 2.42 14.24
C TYR A 99 14.67 3.44 13.98
N PRO A 100 15.41 3.86 15.03
CA PRO A 100 16.46 4.88 14.92
C PRO A 100 17.57 4.54 13.94
N ASP A 101 17.87 3.26 13.72
CA ASP A 101 18.82 2.79 12.71
C ASP A 101 18.36 3.15 11.29
N LEU A 102 17.07 2.97 10.99
CA LEU A 102 16.48 3.33 9.71
C LEU A 102 16.38 4.84 9.56
N GLN A 103 15.95 5.55 10.61
CA GLN A 103 15.93 7.03 10.59
C GLN A 103 17.33 7.60 10.33
N LYS A 104 18.39 7.01 10.90
CA LYS A 104 19.77 7.43 10.67
C LYS A 104 20.24 7.13 9.26
N ALA A 105 19.86 5.98 8.69
CA ALA A 105 20.29 5.55 7.37
C ALA A 105 19.52 6.24 6.24
N PHE A 106 18.23 6.48 6.42
CA PHE A 106 17.29 6.89 5.37
C PHE A 106 16.72 8.30 5.59
N GLY A 107 16.78 8.83 6.80
CA GLY A 107 16.05 10.04 7.15
C GLY A 107 14.55 9.82 6.98
N ASN A 108 13.88 10.76 6.30
CA ASN A 108 12.45 10.67 5.98
C ASN A 108 12.17 10.06 4.59
N ASP A 109 13.14 9.34 4.01
CA ASP A 109 13.02 8.73 2.69
C ASP A 109 12.15 7.46 2.77
N GLY A 110 10.87 7.61 2.47
CA GLY A 110 9.92 6.50 2.57
C GLY A 110 10.05 5.47 1.46
N GLU A 111 10.70 5.77 0.32
CA GLU A 111 11.01 4.75 -0.69
C GLU A 111 12.03 3.74 -0.13
N LYS A 112 13.09 4.24 0.52
CA LYS A 112 14.06 3.38 1.21
C LYS A 112 13.44 2.63 2.39
N ALA A 113 12.56 3.29 3.14
CA ALA A 113 11.84 2.67 4.25
C ALA A 113 10.98 1.49 3.75
N LEU A 114 10.22 1.69 2.67
CA LEU A 114 9.41 0.66 2.05
C LEU A 114 10.27 -0.48 1.49
N GLN A 115 11.37 -0.17 0.80
CA GLN A 115 12.30 -1.18 0.29
C GLN A 115 12.89 -2.01 1.42
N HIS A 116 13.31 -1.38 2.52
CA HIS A 116 13.82 -2.09 3.69
C HIS A 116 12.74 -2.97 4.31
N LEU A 117 11.51 -2.45 4.48
CA LEU A 117 10.40 -3.23 5.02
C LEU A 117 10.18 -4.51 4.21
N GLN A 118 10.10 -4.38 2.88
CA GLN A 118 9.87 -5.50 1.96
C GLN A 118 11.02 -6.51 1.96
N THR A 119 12.27 -6.04 2.04
CA THR A 119 13.46 -6.90 1.90
C THR A 119 13.87 -7.54 3.22
N TYR A 120 13.76 -6.82 4.34
CA TYR A 120 14.27 -7.24 5.65
C TYR A 120 13.22 -7.11 6.75
N GLY A 121 12.51 -5.99 6.81
CA GLY A 121 11.64 -5.66 7.95
C GLY A 121 10.55 -6.71 8.22
N LEU A 122 9.94 -7.29 7.18
CA LEU A 122 8.96 -8.36 7.33
C LEU A 122 9.55 -9.68 7.86
N GLN A 123 10.82 -9.97 7.55
CA GLN A 123 11.52 -11.16 8.04
C GLN A 123 12.03 -10.97 9.46
N GLU A 124 12.48 -9.76 9.76
CA GLU A 124 12.94 -9.35 11.08
C GLU A 124 11.78 -9.20 12.09
N GLY A 125 10.52 -9.28 11.64
CA GLY A 125 9.34 -9.07 12.48
C GLY A 125 9.19 -7.62 12.93
N ARG A 126 9.68 -6.65 12.14
CA ARG A 126 9.57 -5.23 12.49
C ARG A 126 8.13 -4.76 12.38
N VAL A 127 7.72 -3.91 13.33
CA VAL A 127 6.38 -3.30 13.40
C VAL A 127 6.36 -2.03 12.53
N PHE A 128 5.45 -1.96 11.56
CA PHE A 128 5.40 -0.88 10.58
C PHE A 128 4.05 -0.13 10.56
N SER A 129 3.20 -0.38 11.54
CA SER A 129 2.01 0.43 11.82
C SER A 129 1.58 0.26 13.29
N PRO A 130 1.02 1.32 13.92
CA PRO A 130 0.59 1.28 15.32
C PRO A 130 -0.66 0.43 15.59
N VAL A 131 -1.42 0.09 14.54
CA VAL A 131 -2.67 -0.69 14.65
C VAL A 131 -2.54 -2.10 14.06
N PHE A 132 -1.30 -2.55 13.87
CA PHE A 132 -0.99 -3.79 13.18
C PHE A 132 -0.93 -4.99 14.12
N ASP A 133 -1.83 -5.96 13.89
CA ASP A 133 -1.66 -7.33 14.37
C ASP A 133 -1.00 -8.15 13.25
N GLU A 134 0.26 -8.51 13.47
CA GLU A 134 1.08 -9.28 12.54
C GLU A 134 0.47 -10.65 12.22
N ASN A 135 -0.19 -11.30 13.18
CA ASN A 135 -0.80 -12.61 12.98
C ASN A 135 -2.05 -12.50 12.10
N TYR A 136 -2.86 -11.45 12.30
CA TYR A 136 -4.00 -11.19 11.42
C TYR A 136 -3.55 -10.93 9.98
N TYR A 137 -2.51 -10.12 9.78
CA TYR A 137 -1.99 -9.81 8.46
C TYR A 137 -1.36 -11.03 7.75
N ARG A 138 -0.54 -11.82 8.46
CA ARG A 138 0.03 -13.07 7.92
C ARG A 138 -1.06 -14.12 7.61
N SER A 139 -2.18 -14.11 8.34
CA SER A 139 -3.30 -15.04 8.11
C SER A 139 -4.14 -14.69 6.87
N LEU A 140 -4.24 -13.40 6.53
CA LEU A 140 -4.95 -12.93 5.34
C LEU A 140 -4.11 -13.07 4.05
N TYR A 141 -2.79 -13.12 4.18
CA TYR A 141 -1.84 -13.16 3.06
C TYR A 141 -0.72 -14.18 3.29
N PRO A 142 -1.03 -15.50 3.34
CA PRO A 142 -0.01 -16.55 3.47
C PRO A 142 0.97 -16.56 2.29
N ASP A 143 0.61 -15.99 1.13
CA ASP A 143 1.47 -15.86 -0.03
C ASP A 143 2.51 -14.73 0.06
N LEU A 144 2.36 -13.77 0.99
CA LEU A 144 3.43 -12.82 1.33
C LEU A 144 4.59 -13.51 2.07
N GLN A 145 4.41 -14.74 2.58
CA GLN A 145 5.52 -15.59 3.01
C GLN A 145 6.27 -16.20 1.81
N GLN A 146 5.67 -16.20 0.62
CA GLN A 146 6.11 -16.94 -0.57
C GLN A 146 6.40 -16.03 -1.78
N ALA A 147 6.57 -14.73 -1.56
CA ALA A 147 6.93 -13.76 -2.60
C ALA A 147 8.43 -13.39 -2.63
N GLY A 148 9.31 -14.20 -2.01
CA GLY A 148 10.74 -14.07 -2.32
C GLY A 148 11.81 -14.48 -1.30
N LEU A 149 11.55 -15.27 -0.25
CA LEU A 149 12.64 -15.98 0.42
C LEU A 149 12.32 -17.48 0.54
N ASN A 150 12.68 -18.22 -0.50
CA ASN A 150 13.02 -19.63 -0.35
C ASN A 150 14.41 -19.82 -0.98
N ASN A 151 15.40 -19.93 -0.08
CA ASN A 151 16.81 -20.31 -0.25
C ASN A 151 17.73 -19.38 -1.07
#